data_AF-A0A382CAP6-F1
#
_entry.id   AF-A0A382CAP6-F1
#
_cell.length_a   1.000
_cell.length_b   1.000
_cell.length_c   1.000
_cell.angle_alpha   90.00
_cell.angle_beta   90.00
_cell.angle_gamma   90.00
#
_symmetry.space_group_name_H-M   'P 1'
#
loop_
_entity.id
_entity.type
_entity.pdbx_description
1 polymer ?
#
loop_
_entity_poly.entity_id
_entity_poly.type
_entity_poly.pdbx_seq_one_letter_code
_entity_poly.pdbx_strand_id
1 'polypeptide(L)' 'MYTMKDTCKKCNESTVLVHPAKFSPDDKYLKLRISGKED' A
#
# COMPACT_ATOMS: atom_id res chain seq x y z
N MET A 1 11.30 1.82 -10.82
CA MET A 1 11.32 3.22 -11.33
C MET A 1 10.73 4.08 -10.23
N TYR A 2 11.50 4.99 -9.64
CA TYR A 2 11.01 5.91 -8.61
C TYR A 2 10.59 7.22 -9.28
N THR A 3 9.37 7.67 -9.01
CA THR A 3 8.80 8.88 -9.59
C THR A 3 7.99 9.61 -8.52
N MET A 4 8.01 10.94 -8.56
CA MET A 4 7.25 11.80 -7.65
C MET A 4 5.95 12.30 -8.28
N LYS A 5 5.55 11.69 -9.41
CA LYS A 5 4.32 11.98 -10.14
C LYS A 5 3.31 10.89 -9.81
N ASP A 6 2.06 11.29 -9.62
CA ASP A 6 0.93 10.40 -9.32
C ASP A 6 0.72 9.29 -10.36
N THR A 7 1.09 9.54 -11.61
CA THR A 7 0.92 8.58 -12.71
C THR A 7 2.27 8.20 -13.32
N CYS A 8 2.52 6.90 -13.47
CA CYS A 8 3.68 6.37 -14.17
C CYS A 8 3.62 6.74 -15.67
N LYS A 9 4.61 7.51 -16.17
CA LYS A 9 4.67 7.87 -17.61
C LYS A 9 4.91 6.70 -18.57
N LYS A 10 5.45 5.57 -18.08
CA LYS A 10 5.79 4.40 -18.90
C LYS A 10 4.66 3.37 -18.95
N CYS A 11 3.92 3.28 -17.86
CA CYS A 11 2.95 2.23 -17.60
C CYS A 11 1.51 2.75 -17.47
N ASN A 12 1.31 4.06 -17.34
CA ASN A 12 0.04 4.73 -17.07
C ASN A 12 -0.69 4.25 -15.80
N GLU A 13 -0.02 3.51 -14.93
CA GLU A 13 -0.53 3.06 -13.64
C GLU A 13 -0.35 4.14 -12.55
N SER A 14 -1.24 4.11 -11.56
CA SER A 14 -1.17 4.98 -10.39
C SER A 14 0.00 4.58 -9.50
N THR A 15 0.75 5.57 -9.05
CA THR A 15 1.96 5.32 -8.26
C THR A 15 1.60 4.97 -6.84
N VAL A 16 2.18 3.88 -6.35
CA VAL A 16 2.07 3.49 -4.95
C VAL A 16 3.18 4.11 -4.13
N LEU A 17 2.91 4.36 -2.84
CA LEU A 17 3.94 4.75 -1.90
C LEU A 17 4.94 3.60 -1.76
N VAL A 18 6.21 3.93 -1.95
CA VAL A 18 7.30 2.95 -1.86
C VAL A 18 7.61 2.52 -0.44
N HIS A 19 7.17 3.31 0.54
CA HIS A 19 7.30 2.99 1.94
C HIS A 19 6.08 2.20 2.41
N PRO A 20 6.28 1.17 3.23
CA PRO A 20 5.16 0.41 3.79
C PRO A 20 4.28 1.31 4.65
N ALA A 21 3.03 0.88 4.84
CA ALA A 21 2.14 1.51 5.79
C ALA A 21 2.77 1.56 7.19
N LYS A 22 2.57 2.66 7.92
CA LYS A 22 3.09 2.82 9.28
C LYS A 22 2.52 1.70 10.15
N PHE A 23 3.41 0.95 10.80
CA PHE A 23 3.01 -0.06 11.76
C PHE A 23 2.49 0.62 13.03
N SER A 24 1.27 0.26 13.44
CA SER A 24 0.68 0.71 14.71
C SER A 24 0.58 -0.50 15.64
N PRO A 25 1.16 -0.45 16.86
CA PRO A 25 1.05 -1.56 17.81
C PRO A 25 -0.40 -1.77 18.28
N ASP A 26 -1.22 -0.71 18.30
CA ASP A 26 -2.68 -0.76 18.47
C ASP A 26 -3.40 -0.70 17.10
N ASP A 27 -3.02 -1.54 16.14
CA ASP A 27 -3.75 -1.60 14.87
C ASP A 27 -5.10 -2.30 15.09
N LYS A 28 -6.13 -1.49 15.35
CA LYS A 28 -7.53 -1.94 15.52
C LYS A 28 -8.06 -2.76 14.34
N TYR A 29 -7.44 -2.65 13.16
CA TYR A 29 -7.83 -3.34 11.93
C TYR A 29 -6.99 -4.58 11.63
N LEU A 30 -6.05 -4.96 12.51
CA LEU A 30 -5.16 -6.10 12.32
C LEU A 30 -5.97 -7.37 12.05
N LYS A 31 -7.03 -7.58 12.83
CA LYS A 31 -7.95 -8.72 12.74
C LYS A 31 -8.65 -8.78 11.37
N LEU A 32 -9.10 -7.63 10.85
CA LEU A 32 -9.70 -7.54 9.52
C LEU A 32 -8.69 -7.85 8.40
N ARG A 33 -7.45 -7.37 8.52
CA ARG A 33 -6.40 -7.62 7.51
C ARG A 33 -5.99 -9.09 7.44
N ILE A 34 -5.99 -9.78 8.57
CA ILE A 34 -5.66 -11.21 8.64
C ILE A 34 -6.81 -12.02 8.02
N SER A 35 -8.05 -11.76 8.44
CA SER A 35 -9.23 -12.48 7.96
C SER A 35 -9.52 -12.30 6.47
N GLY A 36 -9.19 -11.15 5.88
CA GLY A 36 -9.36 -10.90 4.44
C GLY A 36 -8.24 -11.45 3.54
N LYS A 37 -7.24 -12.13 4.10
CA LYS A 37 -6.10 -12.72 3.37
C LYS A 37 -6.19 -14.25 3.24
N GLU A 38 -7.29 -14.84 3.69
CA GLU A 38 -7.67 -16.25 3.54
C GLU A 38 -8.60 -16.41 2.32
N ASP A 39 -8.10 -16.14 1.11
CA ASP A 39 -8.65 -16.56 -0.19
C ASP A 39 -7.50 -16.54 -1.24
#